data_AF-A0A7V9T4V5-F1
#
_entry.id   AF-A0A7V9T4V5-F1
#
_cell.length_a   1.000
_cell.length_b   1.000
_cell.length_c   1.000
_cell.angle_alpha   90.00
_cell.angle_beta   90.00
_cell.angle_gamma   90.00
#
_symmetry.space_group_name_H-M   'P 1'
#
loop_
_entity.id
_entity.type
_entity.pdbx_description
1 polymer ?
#
loop_
_entity_poly.entity_id
_entity_poly.type
_entity_poly.pdbx_seq_one_letter_code
_entity_poly.pdbx_strand_id
1 'polypeptide(L)'
;MRRLLVVLAAAALLAALGGTALAHSRGITVDDNFFVREGVPPTVTVRRGDVVAFRFRGDSPHNVTVTRGPVRFRSTTRLTGTYRRKMTTRGRYTIVCTIHGPEQQRMTLRVR
;
A
#
# COMPACT_ATOMS: atom_id res chain seq x y z
N MET A 1 23.39 16.65 -45.33
CA MET A 1 22.08 16.02 -45.06
C MET A 1 22.18 14.66 -44.35
N ARG A 2 23.03 13.71 -44.79
CA ARG A 2 23.23 12.41 -44.11
C ARG A 2 23.74 12.48 -42.65
N ARG A 3 24.56 13.49 -42.30
CA ARG A 3 25.10 13.66 -40.93
C ARG A 3 24.06 14.17 -39.93
N LEU A 4 22.99 14.83 -40.39
CA LEU A 4 21.89 15.32 -39.53
C LEU A 4 20.90 14.19 -39.15
N LEU A 5 20.81 13.14 -39.97
CA LEU A 5 19.94 11.99 -39.70
C LEU A 5 20.48 11.06 -38.60
N VAL A 6 21.81 11.00 -38.42
CA VAL A 6 22.45 10.17 -37.40
C VAL A 6 22.28 10.74 -35.99
N VAL A 7 22.25 12.08 -35.85
CA VAL A 7 22.06 12.75 -34.55
C VAL A 7 20.61 12.62 -34.06
N LEU A 8 19.62 12.63 -34.97
CA LEU A 8 18.21 12.43 -34.62
C LEU A 8 17.90 10.98 -34.19
N ALA A 9 18.59 9.98 -34.76
CA ALA A 9 18.44 8.59 -34.35
C ALA A 9 18.99 8.32 -32.93
N ALA A 10 20.05 9.02 -32.51
CA ALA A 10 20.61 8.89 -31.17
C ALA A 10 19.73 9.53 -30.07
N ALA A 11 19.00 10.60 -30.39
CA ALA A 11 18.09 11.25 -29.44
C ALA A 11 16.80 10.44 -29.18
N ALA A 12 16.37 9.62 -30.16
CA ALA A 12 15.17 8.79 -30.02
C ALA A 12 15.34 7.58 -29.07
N LEU A 13 16.56 7.07 -28.89
CA LEU A 13 16.82 5.94 -27.98
C LEU A 13 16.83 6.32 -26.50
N LEU A 14 17.09 7.59 -26.15
CA LEU A 14 17.08 8.05 -24.76
C LEU A 14 15.67 8.31 -24.20
N ALA A 15 14.66 8.49 -25.07
CA ALA A 15 13.27 8.68 -24.66
C ALA A 15 12.54 7.38 -24.31
N ALA A 16 13.09 6.22 -24.69
CA ALA A 16 12.49 4.90 -24.43
C ALA A 16 12.85 4.32 -23.04
N LEU A 17 13.75 4.96 -22.29
CA LEU A 17 14.10 4.60 -20.91
C LEU A 17 13.14 5.22 -19.89
N GLY A 18 11.86 5.40 -20.26
CA GLY A 18 10.79 5.76 -19.32
C GLY A 18 10.75 4.72 -18.20
N GLY A 19 11.50 4.99 -17.13
CA GLY A 19 11.78 4.03 -16.08
C GLY A 19 10.47 3.50 -15.54
N THR A 20 10.32 2.17 -15.55
CA THR A 20 9.28 1.50 -14.79
C THR A 20 9.51 1.86 -13.33
N ALA A 21 8.81 2.90 -12.85
CA ALA A 21 8.88 3.31 -11.46
C ALA A 21 8.48 2.10 -10.61
N LEU A 22 9.47 1.49 -9.95
CA LEU A 22 9.25 0.36 -9.07
C LEU A 22 8.21 0.78 -8.04
N ALA A 23 7.14 -0.02 -7.92
CA ALA A 23 6.06 0.28 -7.00
C ALA A 23 6.65 0.38 -5.58
N HIS A 24 6.58 1.56 -4.98
CA HIS A 24 7.08 1.77 -3.63
C HIS A 24 6.26 0.91 -2.66
N SER A 25 6.94 0.23 -1.74
CA SER A 25 6.26 -0.62 -0.75
C SER A 25 6.23 0.05 0.61
N ARG A 26 5.03 0.20 1.17
CA ARG A 26 4.82 0.68 2.54
C ARG A 26 4.50 -0.50 3.47
N GLY A 27 5.37 -0.72 4.46
CA GLY A 27 5.12 -1.69 5.53
C GLY A 27 4.12 -1.16 6.56
N ILE A 28 3.21 -2.03 6.99
CA ILE A 28 2.27 -1.81 8.10
C ILE A 28 2.40 -3.02 9.03
N THR A 29 2.57 -2.80 10.33
CA THR A 29 2.71 -3.87 11.31
C THR A 29 1.34 -4.25 11.85
N VAL A 30 0.91 -5.49 11.63
CA VAL A 30 -0.30 -6.03 12.27
C VAL A 30 0.13 -6.83 13.48
N ASP A 31 -0.27 -6.38 14.66
CA ASP A 31 0.19 -6.93 15.94
C ASP A 31 -0.92 -6.68 16.97
N ASP A 32 -0.74 -7.16 18.19
CA ASP A 32 -1.82 -7.27 19.16
C ASP A 32 -2.46 -5.90 19.45
N ASN A 33 -3.68 -5.75 18.96
CA ASN A 33 -4.51 -4.55 19.07
C ASN A 33 -4.02 -3.32 18.28
N PHE A 34 -3.09 -3.43 17.31
CA PHE A 34 -2.70 -2.27 16.47
C PHE A 34 -2.28 -2.61 15.03
N PHE A 35 -2.35 -1.61 14.13
CA PHE A 35 -1.81 -1.68 12.75
C PHE A 35 -0.55 -0.81 12.54
N VAL A 36 -0.36 0.20 13.38
CA VAL A 36 0.79 1.13 13.45
C VAL A 36 0.60 1.93 14.75
N ARG A 37 1.69 2.39 15.39
CA ARG A 37 1.61 3.02 16.73
C ARG A 37 1.49 4.55 16.74
N GLU A 38 1.66 5.22 15.60
CA GLU A 38 1.61 6.70 15.54
C GLU A 38 0.20 7.25 15.27
N GLY A 39 -0.33 8.03 16.22
CA GLY A 39 -1.65 8.68 16.15
C GLY A 39 -2.82 7.81 16.64
N VAL A 40 -3.97 8.44 16.92
CA VAL A 40 -5.19 7.75 17.41
C VAL A 40 -6.45 8.27 16.69
N PRO A 41 -7.01 7.57 15.70
CA PRO A 41 -6.49 6.37 15.04
C PRO A 41 -5.31 6.69 14.12
N PRO A 42 -4.36 5.76 13.95
CA PRO A 42 -3.19 6.02 13.15
C PRO A 42 -3.55 6.24 11.68
N THR A 43 -2.90 7.22 11.05
CA THR A 43 -3.10 7.55 9.62
C THR A 43 -1.82 7.30 8.83
N VAL A 44 -1.90 6.42 7.83
CA VAL A 44 -0.81 6.15 6.90
C VAL A 44 -1.14 6.74 5.54
N THR A 45 -0.18 7.42 4.90
CA THR A 45 -0.34 7.95 3.55
C THR A 45 0.57 7.21 2.57
N VAL A 46 0.00 6.80 1.44
CA VAL A 46 0.70 6.17 0.30
C VAL A 46 0.29 6.83 -1.01
N ARG A 47 1.07 6.66 -2.07
CA ARG A 47 0.72 7.13 -3.40
C ARG A 47 -0.08 6.06 -4.16
N ARG A 48 -0.91 6.49 -5.10
CA ARG A 48 -1.51 5.58 -6.08
C ARG A 48 -0.40 4.80 -6.80
N GLY A 49 -0.54 3.48 -6.85
CA GLY A 49 0.42 2.56 -7.44
C GLY A 49 1.28 1.84 -6.39
N ASP A 50 1.38 2.37 -5.17
CA ASP A 50 2.14 1.76 -4.09
C ASP A 50 1.56 0.42 -3.65
N VAL A 51 2.42 -0.44 -3.10
CA VAL A 51 2.03 -1.69 -2.46
C VAL A 51 2.08 -1.53 -0.95
N VAL A 52 0.94 -1.70 -0.29
CA VAL A 52 0.86 -1.79 1.16
C VAL A 52 1.09 -3.24 1.59
N ALA A 53 2.08 -3.46 2.45
CA ALA A 53 2.45 -4.76 2.98
C ALA A 53 2.13 -4.83 4.48
N PHE A 54 1.03 -5.51 4.83
CA PHE A 54 0.61 -5.78 6.19
C PHE A 54 1.37 -7.00 6.73
N ARG A 55 2.23 -6.80 7.72
CA ARG A 55 3.13 -7.79 8.30
C ARG A 55 2.61 -8.23 9.67
N PHE A 56 2.21 -9.48 9.79
CA PHE A 56 1.61 -10.03 11.00
C PHE A 56 2.70 -10.50 11.96
N ARG A 57 2.66 -10.00 13.19
CA ARG A 57 3.70 -10.20 14.22
C ARG A 57 3.19 -10.40 15.65
N GLY A 58 1.88 -10.33 15.88
CA GLY A 58 1.28 -10.53 17.20
C GLY A 58 1.11 -12.00 17.57
N ASP A 59 0.72 -12.23 18.83
CA ASP A 59 0.48 -13.58 19.36
C ASP A 59 -0.99 -14.02 19.18
N SER A 60 -1.89 -13.09 18.89
CA SER A 60 -3.30 -13.38 18.58
C SER A 60 -3.61 -13.34 17.07
N PRO A 61 -4.66 -14.06 16.60
CA PRO A 61 -5.04 -14.01 15.19
C PRO A 61 -5.56 -12.62 14.77
N HIS A 62 -5.09 -12.11 13.63
CA HIS A 62 -5.55 -10.83 13.08
C HIS A 62 -6.03 -10.95 11.64
N ASN A 63 -6.74 -9.93 11.18
CA ASN A 63 -6.98 -9.70 9.76
C ASN A 63 -6.96 -8.21 9.42
N VAL A 64 -6.99 -7.92 8.12
CA VAL A 64 -7.08 -6.57 7.56
C VAL A 64 -8.39 -6.50 6.80
N THR A 65 -9.31 -5.62 7.18
CA THR A 65 -10.61 -5.48 6.53
C THR A 65 -10.97 -4.01 6.29
N VAL A 66 -11.29 -3.65 5.04
CA VAL A 66 -11.77 -2.30 4.70
C VAL A 66 -13.25 -2.14 5.02
N THR A 67 -13.58 -1.35 6.05
CA THR A 67 -14.96 -1.03 6.44
C THR A 67 -15.49 0.29 5.89
N ARG A 68 -14.62 1.18 5.38
CA ARG A 68 -15.03 2.33 4.54
C ARG A 68 -13.96 2.62 3.49
N GLY A 69 -14.37 3.04 2.30
CA GLY A 69 -13.46 3.52 1.24
C GLY A 69 -13.92 3.17 -0.17
N PRO A 70 -13.20 3.65 -1.20
CA PRO A 70 -13.59 3.49 -2.61
C PRO A 70 -13.62 2.03 -3.09
N VAL A 71 -12.78 1.17 -2.52
CA VAL A 71 -12.67 -0.25 -2.89
C VAL A 71 -12.59 -1.10 -1.64
N ARG A 72 -13.34 -2.20 -1.61
CA ARG A 72 -13.33 -3.16 -0.50
C ARG A 72 -12.27 -4.23 -0.73
N PHE A 73 -11.55 -4.59 0.33
CA PHE A 73 -10.68 -5.76 0.35
C PHE A 73 -10.53 -6.27 1.78
N ARG A 74 -10.14 -7.55 1.88
CA ARG A 74 -9.80 -8.20 3.14
C ARG A 74 -8.64 -9.19 2.97
N SER A 75 -7.92 -9.44 4.05
CA SER A 75 -7.03 -10.60 4.16
C SER A 75 -7.80 -11.83 4.66
N THR A 76 -7.18 -13.01 4.58
CA THR A 76 -7.51 -14.12 5.49
C THR A 76 -7.05 -13.78 6.91
N THR A 77 -7.60 -14.47 7.92
CA THR A 77 -7.10 -14.40 9.30
C THR A 77 -5.74 -15.10 9.40
N ARG A 78 -4.79 -14.50 10.12
CA ARG A 78 -3.40 -14.94 10.20
C ARG A 78 -2.78 -14.61 11.57
N LEU A 79 -1.86 -15.45 12.03
CA LEU A 79 -0.95 -15.15 13.14
C LEU A 79 0.33 -14.47 12.64
N THR A 80 0.93 -15.01 11.57
CA THR A 80 2.20 -14.53 11.01
C THR A 80 2.15 -14.35 9.49
N GLY A 81 3.21 -13.77 8.94
CA GLY A 81 3.39 -13.62 7.49
C GLY A 81 3.05 -12.22 6.96
N THR A 82 2.71 -12.12 5.67
CA THR A 82 2.45 -10.82 5.03
C THR A 82 1.29 -10.88 4.05
N TYR A 83 0.36 -9.94 4.16
CA TYR A 83 -0.67 -9.64 3.16
C TYR A 83 -0.28 -8.38 2.38
N ARG A 84 -0.29 -8.45 1.04
CA ARG A 84 0.08 -7.32 0.17
C ARG A 84 -1.12 -6.84 -0.62
N ARG A 85 -1.29 -5.51 -0.70
CA ARG A 85 -2.33 -4.87 -1.51
C ARG A 85 -1.75 -3.71 -2.32
N LYS A 86 -1.85 -3.77 -3.65
CA LYS A 86 -1.57 -2.62 -4.52
C LYS A 86 -2.72 -1.62 -4.46
N MET A 87 -2.41 -0.36 -4.22
CA MET A 87 -3.40 0.71 -4.05
C MET A 87 -3.56 1.48 -5.36
N THR A 88 -4.54 1.12 -6.18
CA THR A 88 -4.77 1.70 -7.51
C THR A 88 -5.82 2.82 -7.52
N THR A 89 -6.68 2.88 -6.51
CA THR A 89 -7.74 3.90 -6.39
C THR A 89 -7.38 4.89 -5.29
N ARG A 90 -7.46 6.19 -5.60
CA ARG A 90 -7.24 7.26 -4.62
C ARG A 90 -8.40 7.35 -3.66
N GLY A 91 -8.12 7.83 -2.45
CA GLY A 91 -9.14 8.10 -1.44
C GLY A 91 -8.74 7.67 -0.04
N ARG A 92 -9.69 7.79 0.88
CA ARG A 92 -9.53 7.42 2.28
C ARG A 92 -10.15 6.07 2.55
N TYR A 93 -9.39 5.18 3.18
CA TYR A 93 -9.81 3.85 3.58
C TYR A 93 -9.80 3.76 5.11
N THR A 94 -10.88 3.24 5.70
CA THR A 94 -10.93 2.80 7.09
C THR A 94 -10.70 1.31 7.12
N ILE A 95 -9.64 0.90 7.80
CA ILE A 95 -9.24 -0.49 7.94
C ILE A 95 -9.39 -0.90 9.40
N VAL A 96 -9.95 -2.08 9.63
CA VAL A 96 -10.16 -2.66 10.96
C VAL A 96 -9.68 -4.11 10.97
N CYS A 97 -9.36 -4.61 12.16
CA CYS A 97 -9.33 -6.05 12.42
C CYS A 97 -10.70 -6.46 12.92
N THR A 98 -11.32 -7.47 12.32
CA THR A 98 -12.65 -7.92 12.77
C THR A 98 -12.58 -8.81 14.02
N ILE A 99 -11.38 -9.23 14.45
CA ILE A 99 -11.18 -10.06 15.64
C ILE A 99 -11.23 -9.19 16.91
N HIS A 100 -10.51 -8.06 16.90
CA HIS A 100 -10.43 -7.13 18.03
C HIS A 100 -11.43 -5.96 17.93
N GLY A 101 -12.06 -5.80 16.77
CA GLY A 101 -13.08 -4.79 16.52
C GLY A 101 -12.52 -3.38 16.23
N PRO A 102 -13.38 -2.46 15.74
CA PRO A 102 -12.98 -1.13 15.30
C PRO A 102 -12.56 -0.20 16.44
N GLU A 103 -12.98 -0.48 17.67
CA GLU A 103 -12.61 0.32 18.84
C GLU A 103 -11.17 0.08 19.26
N GLN A 104 -10.72 -1.18 19.19
CA GLN A 104 -9.38 -1.58 19.61
C GLN A 104 -8.38 -1.49 18.45
N GLN A 105 -8.71 -2.03 17.27
CA GLN A 105 -7.75 -2.15 16.17
C GLN A 105 -8.31 -1.55 14.87
N ARG A 106 -8.07 -0.26 14.68
CA ARG A 106 -8.41 0.49 13.45
C ARG A 106 -7.28 1.39 12.96
N MET A 107 -7.27 1.68 11.67
CA MET A 107 -6.41 2.71 11.07
C MET A 107 -7.08 3.40 9.88
N THR A 108 -6.54 4.56 9.51
CA THR A 108 -6.86 5.23 8.25
C THR A 108 -5.71 5.08 7.26
N LEU A 109 -6.00 4.63 6.05
CA LEU A 109 -5.06 4.65 4.92
C LEU A 109 -5.52 5.71 3.92
N ARG A 110 -4.67 6.71 3.65
CA ARG A 110 -4.89 7.74 2.63
C ARG A 110 -4.07 7.41 1.38
N VAL A 111 -4.74 7.26 0.25
CA VAL A 111 -4.10 7.05 -1.06
C VAL A 111 -4.20 8.34 -1.86
N ARG A 112 -3.05 8.95 -2.14
CA ARG A 112 -2.94 10.22 -2.85
C ARG A 112 -2.39 10.12 -4.26
#